data_AF-A0A1C5Q310-F1
#
_entry.id   AF-A0A1C5Q310-F1
#
_cell.length_a   1.000
_cell.length_b   1.000
_cell.length_c   1.000
_cell.angle_alpha   90.00
_cell.angle_beta   90.00
_cell.angle_gamma   90.00
#
_symmetry.space_group_name_H-M   'P 1'
#
loop_
_entity.id
_entity.type
_entity.pdbx_description
1 polymer ?
#
loop_
_entity_poly.entity_id
_entity_poly.type
_entity_poly.pdbx_seq_one_letter_code
_entity_poly.pdbx_strand_id
1 'polypeptide(L)'
;MNRTTEKIPTWSLAYIINGDATALTDDEVQTIDRWMKQWQVQDVSPLTDEEGNAQPYFIHYPLFGLPTEVEDCEILYLNDNPTKI
;
A
#
# COMPACT_ATOMS: atom_id res chain seq x y z
N MET A 1 -4.13 18.05 0.12
CA MET A 1 -3.40 16.81 0.45
C MET A 1 -4.34 16.00 1.30
N ASN A 2 -4.72 14.84 0.79
CA ASN A 2 -5.73 13.97 1.34
C ASN A 2 -5.04 12.83 2.12
N ARG A 3 -5.75 12.25 3.08
CA ARG A 3 -5.25 11.22 3.98
C ARG A 3 -6.29 10.13 4.17
N THR A 4 -5.86 8.88 4.12
CA THR A 4 -6.69 7.71 4.41
C THR A 4 -5.86 6.62 5.08
N THR A 5 -6.52 5.62 5.67
CA THR A 5 -5.89 4.40 6.15
C THR A 5 -6.37 3.24 5.29
N GLU A 6 -5.46 2.55 4.62
CA GLU A 6 -5.79 1.41 3.75
C GLU A 6 -4.97 0.17 4.10
N LYS A 7 -5.45 -0.96 3.60
CA LYS A 7 -4.88 -2.29 3.83
C LYS A 7 -3.91 -2.62 2.71
N ILE A 8 -2.63 -2.38 2.95
CA ILE A 8 -1.57 -2.57 1.97
C ILE A 8 -1.01 -3.99 2.08
N PRO A 9 -0.95 -4.75 0.97
CA PRO A 9 -0.30 -6.06 0.97
C PRO A 9 1.14 -6.03 1.48
N THR A 10 1.49 -6.89 2.42
CA THR A 10 2.84 -6.90 3.03
C THR A 10 3.94 -7.17 2.01
N TRP A 11 3.66 -8.00 1.00
CA TRP A 11 4.59 -8.28 -0.09
C TRP A 11 4.97 -7.03 -0.91
N SER A 12 4.14 -5.99 -0.90
CA SER A 12 4.37 -4.75 -1.68
C SER A 12 5.15 -3.67 -0.92
N LEU A 13 5.22 -3.75 0.42
CA LEU A 13 5.73 -2.67 1.27
C LEU A 13 7.21 -2.35 1.01
N ALA A 14 8.05 -3.37 0.77
CA ALA A 14 9.46 -3.17 0.48
C ALA A 14 9.67 -2.31 -0.78
N TYR A 15 8.85 -2.50 -1.81
CA TYR A 15 8.91 -1.70 -3.02
C TYR A 15 8.35 -0.30 -2.79
N ILE A 16 7.20 -0.18 -2.12
CA ILE A 16 6.56 1.12 -1.88
C ILE A 16 7.45 2.05 -1.05
N ILE A 17 8.08 1.53 0.01
CA ILE A 17 8.83 2.34 0.98
C ILE A 17 10.29 2.50 0.56
N ASN A 18 10.93 1.42 0.08
CA ASN A 18 12.37 1.39 -0.17
C ASN A 18 12.74 1.31 -1.66
N GLY A 19 11.76 1.19 -2.56
CA GLY A 19 12.01 0.96 -3.99
C GLY A 19 12.57 -0.42 -4.32
N ASP A 20 12.51 -1.38 -3.40
CA ASP A 20 13.04 -2.72 -3.61
C ASP A 20 12.02 -3.64 -4.32
N ALA A 21 12.26 -3.88 -5.61
CA ALA A 21 11.43 -4.74 -6.45
C ALA A 21 11.94 -6.20 -6.53
N THR A 22 12.97 -6.59 -5.78
CA THR A 22 13.69 -7.87 -5.96
C THR A 22 12.78 -9.11 -5.85
N ALA A 23 11.77 -9.04 -4.98
CA ALA A 23 10.82 -10.14 -4.74
C ALA A 23 9.51 -10.01 -5.53
N LEU A 24 9.40 -9.02 -6.42
CA LEU A 24 8.19 -8.73 -7.18
C LEU A 24 8.31 -9.17 -8.63
N THR A 25 7.18 -9.58 -9.18
CA THR A 25 7.00 -9.76 -10.62
C THR A 25 6.73 -8.42 -11.31
N ASP A 26 6.94 -8.36 -12.63
CA ASP A 26 6.66 -7.16 -13.43
C ASP A 26 5.18 -6.71 -13.33
N ASP A 27 4.25 -7.66 -13.23
CA ASP A 27 2.81 -7.40 -13.09
C ASP A 27 2.46 -6.78 -11.73
N GLU A 28 3.12 -7.23 -10.67
CA GLU A 28 2.99 -6.67 -9.32
C GLU A 28 3.54 -5.25 -9.26
N VAL A 29 4.74 -5.03 -9.80
CA VAL A 29 5.35 -3.68 -9.91
C VAL A 29 4.41 -2.75 -10.68
N GLN A 30 3.90 -3.19 -11.83
CA GLN A 30 2.99 -2.35 -12.63
C GLN A 30 1.68 -2.04 -11.90
N THR A 31 1.17 -3.00 -11.11
CA THR A 31 -0.04 -2.80 -10.29
C THR A 31 0.20 -1.71 -9.25
N ILE A 32 1.33 -1.76 -8.53
CA ILE A 32 1.70 -0.77 -7.51
C ILE A 32 1.92 0.60 -8.17
N ASP A 33 2.71 0.68 -9.23
CA ASP A 33 3.03 1.94 -9.92
C ASP A 33 1.76 2.63 -10.46
N ARG A 34 0.83 1.85 -11.02
CA ARG A 34 -0.45 2.36 -11.52
C ARG A 34 -1.26 2.97 -10.39
N TRP A 35 -1.37 2.27 -9.26
CA TRP A 35 -2.08 2.74 -8.10
C TRP A 35 -1.45 4.04 -7.54
N MET A 36 -0.13 4.05 -7.30
CA MET A 36 0.59 5.22 -6.79
C MET A 36 0.39 6.44 -7.69
N LYS A 37 0.47 6.24 -9.01
CA LYS A 37 0.25 7.30 -10.00
C LYS A 37 -1.19 7.79 -10.04
N GLN A 38 -2.17 6.89 -10.00
CA GLN A 38 -3.60 7.25 -10.01
C GLN A 38 -3.98 8.06 -8.79
N TRP A 39 -3.49 7.67 -7.62
CA TRP A 39 -3.77 8.37 -6.37
C TRP A 39 -2.88 9.61 -6.17
N GLN A 40 -1.78 9.70 -6.91
CA GLN A 40 -0.71 10.68 -6.68
C GLN A 40 -0.18 10.57 -5.26
N VAL A 41 0.17 9.34 -4.86
CA VAL A 41 0.71 9.01 -3.54
C VAL A 41 1.97 9.83 -3.30
N GLN A 42 2.02 10.46 -2.13
CA GLN A 42 3.15 11.25 -1.65
C GLN A 42 3.93 10.48 -0.59
N ASP A 43 3.23 9.74 0.27
CA ASP A 43 3.83 8.96 1.36
C ASP A 43 2.93 7.78 1.75
N VAL A 44 3.55 6.69 2.20
CA VAL A 44 2.89 5.51 2.77
C VAL A 44 3.63 5.12 4.03
N SER A 45 2.94 5.16 5.16
CA SER A 45 3.49 4.91 6.48
C SER A 45 2.72 3.77 7.17
N PRO A 46 3.34 2.60 7.42
CA PRO A 46 2.72 1.50 8.16
C PRO A 46 2.35 1.93 9.59
N LEU A 47 1.16 1.51 10.04
CA LEU A 47 0.76 1.70 11.43
C LEU A 47 1.40 0.62 12.30
N THR A 48 2.11 1.07 13.33
CA THR A 48 2.73 0.19 14.32
C THR A 48 2.00 0.27 15.66
N ASP A 49 2.16 -0.74 16.49
CA ASP A 49 1.73 -0.68 17.89
C ASP A 49 2.61 0.26 18.74
N GLU A 50 2.31 0.35 20.04
CA GLU A 50 3.05 1.19 21.00
C GLU A 50 4.53 0.79 21.14
N GLU A 51 4.88 -0.45 20.80
CA GLU A 51 6.24 -0.98 20.83
C GLU A 51 6.96 -0.81 19.48
N GLY A 52 6.28 -0.28 18.47
CA GLY A 52 6.82 -0.06 17.13
C GLY A 52 6.79 -1.31 16.25
N ASN A 53 6.05 -2.35 16.63
CA ASN A 53 5.94 -3.57 15.84
C ASN A 53 4.84 -3.45 14.78
N ALA A 54 5.10 -4.05 13.62
CA ALA A 54 4.07 -4.32 12.62
C ALA A 54 3.07 -5.36 13.14
N GLN A 55 1.80 -5.20 12.78
CA GLN A 55 0.71 -6.11 13.15
C GLN A 55 0.00 -6.61 11.90
N PRO A 56 0.65 -7.48 11.10
CA PRO A 56 0.08 -7.95 9.85
C PRO A 56 -1.10 -8.90 10.09
N TYR A 57 -2.08 -8.90 9.18
CA TYR A 57 -3.24 -9.79 9.23
C TYR A 57 -3.76 -10.14 7.85
N PHE A 58 -4.46 -11.28 7.70
CA PHE A 58 -5.00 -11.72 6.42
C PHE A 58 -6.34 -11.05 6.09
N ILE A 59 -6.54 -10.62 4.84
CA ILE A 59 -7.82 -10.13 4.34
C ILE A 59 -8.15 -10.64 2.93
N HIS A 60 -9.45 -10.77 2.63
CA HIS A 60 -9.95 -11.16 1.31
C HIS A 60 -9.94 -10.04 0.26
N TYR A 61 -9.98 -8.77 0.70
CA TYR A 61 -10.09 -7.60 -0.17
C TYR A 61 -9.06 -6.54 0.25
N PRO A 62 -7.77 -6.75 -0.06
CA PRO A 62 -6.75 -5.71 0.13
C PRO A 62 -6.99 -4.53 -0.83
N LEU A 63 -6.24 -3.43 -0.66
CA LEU A 63 -6.36 -2.26 -1.53
C LEU A 63 -6.13 -2.61 -3.02
N PHE A 64 -5.22 -3.53 -3.28
CA PHE A 64 -4.94 -4.08 -4.61
C PHE A 64 -4.42 -5.51 -4.49
N GLY A 65 -4.46 -6.25 -5.61
CA GLY A 65 -4.00 -7.63 -5.68
C GLY A 65 -5.04 -8.65 -5.18
N LEU A 66 -4.55 -9.84 -4.84
CA LEU A 66 -5.35 -10.99 -4.39
C LEU A 66 -5.41 -11.07 -2.85
N PRO A 67 -6.35 -11.85 -2.27
CA PRO A 67 -6.38 -12.12 -0.83
C PRO A 67 -5.00 -12.46 -0.26
N THR A 68 -4.57 -11.71 0.75
CA THR A 68 -3.20 -11.77 1.27
C THR A 68 -3.12 -11.20 2.67
N GLU A 69 -1.97 -11.37 3.31
CA GLU A 69 -1.56 -10.63 4.49
C GLU A 69 -1.33 -9.15 4.16
N VAL A 70 -1.84 -8.26 5.01
CA VAL A 70 -1.80 -6.80 4.89
C VAL A 70 -1.34 -6.16 6.19
N GLU A 71 -0.84 -4.93 6.07
CA GLU A 71 -0.71 -3.99 7.17
C GLU A 71 -1.58 -2.75 6.89
N ASP A 72 -2.19 -2.20 7.94
CA ASP A 72 -2.86 -0.91 7.82
C ASP A 72 -1.81 0.18 7.69
N CYS A 73 -1.89 0.98 6.62
CA CYS A 73 -0.97 2.07 6.35
C CYS A 73 -1.72 3.40 6.26
N GLU A 74 -1.15 4.45 6.83
CA GLU A 74 -1.55 5.82 6.54
C GLU A 74 -1.00 6.23 5.18
N ILE A 75 -1.87 6.77 4.32
CA ILE A 75 -1.53 7.15 2.95
C ILE A 75 -1.80 8.62 2.76
N LEU A 76 -0.77 9.36 2.34
CA LEU A 76 -0.89 10.76 1.94
C LEU A 76 -0.91 10.84 0.42
N TYR A 77 -1.91 11.50 -0.14
CA TYR A 77 -2.12 11.53 -1.59
C TYR A 77 -2.75 12.86 -2.04
N LEU A 78 -2.70 13.15 -3.35
CA LEU A 78 -3.17 14.43 -3.90
C LEU A 78 -4.44 14.31 -4.74
N ASN A 79 -4.81 13.11 -5.23
CA ASN A 79 -6.04 12.93 -6.00
C ASN A 79 -7.28 13.12 -5.10
N ASP A 80 -8.26 13.91 -5.54
CA ASP A 80 -9.50 14.17 -4.79
C ASP A 80 -10.53 13.03 -4.87
N ASN A 81 -10.33 12.02 -5.73
CA ASN A 81 -11.26 10.89 -5.83
C ASN A 81 -10.61 9.57 -6.29
N PRO A 82 -9.81 8.93 -5.44
CA PRO A 82 -9.10 7.70 -5.78
C PRO A 82 -9.99 6.46 -6.00
N THR A 83 -11.20 6.45 -5.44
CA THR A 83 -12.11 5.28 -5.42
C THR A 83 -13.13 5.29 -6.56
N LYS A 84 -13.19 6.36 -7.37
CA LYS A 84 -13.96 6.37 -8.62
C LYS A 84 -13.15 5.74 -9.75
N ILE A 85 -13.18 4.43 -9.83
CA ILE A 85 -12.74 3.66 -11.01
C ILE A 85 -13.91 2.83 -11.51
#